data_AF-A0A2M7GW19-F1
#
_entry.id   AF-A0A2M7GW19-F1
#
_cell.length_a   1.000
_cell.length_b   1.000
_cell.length_c   1.000
_cell.angle_alpha   90.00
_cell.angle_beta   90.00
_cell.angle_gamma   90.00
#
_symmetry.space_group_name_H-M   'P 1'
#
loop_
_entity.id
_entity.type
_entity.pdbx_description
1 polymer ?
#
loop_
_entity_poly.entity_id
_entity_poly.type
_entity_poly.pdbx_seq_one_letter_code
_entity_poly.pdbx_strand_id
1 'polypeptide(L)'
;FDKLCLCHDSHTILYTGGTYSNTPSVQADLGITTLQAAITNIEKTPDSDGVLAVLKPQYLIITPDNKFIARELLRSEYKPYTSGNEINALLDEELKYLVTHFLSDKDAWFIRCKDHDLNFFWRRKPRFD
;
A
#
# COMPACT_ATOMS: atom_id res chain seq x y z
N PHE A 1 -3.64 -22.04 -4.59
CA PHE A 1 -4.15 -20.69 -4.28
C PHE A 1 -5.47 -20.82 -3.53
N ASP A 2 -5.66 -19.97 -2.52
CA ASP A 2 -6.69 -20.01 -1.48
C ASP A 2 -8.12 -19.64 -1.92
N LYS A 3 -8.32 -19.30 -3.21
CA LYS A 3 -9.61 -18.91 -3.83
C LYS A 3 -10.21 -17.62 -3.26
N LEU A 4 -9.44 -16.85 -2.50
CA LEU A 4 -9.87 -15.57 -1.95
C LEU A 4 -9.58 -14.45 -2.95
N CYS A 5 -10.23 -13.30 -2.77
CA CYS A 5 -9.89 -12.10 -3.53
C CYS A 5 -8.48 -11.61 -3.18
N LEU A 6 -7.89 -10.80 -4.07
CA LEU A 6 -6.50 -10.33 -3.91
C LEU A 6 -6.27 -9.60 -2.58
N CYS A 7 -7.24 -8.80 -2.14
CA CYS A 7 -7.24 -8.13 -0.85
C CYS A 7 -8.26 -8.80 0.06
N HIS A 8 -7.81 -9.51 1.10
CA HIS A 8 -8.67 -10.26 2.02
C HIS A 8 -8.09 -10.24 3.45
N ASP A 9 -8.97 -10.29 4.44
CA ASP A 9 -8.60 -10.17 5.86
C ASP A 9 -8.09 -11.49 6.48
N SER A 10 -8.13 -12.57 5.71
CA SER A 10 -7.83 -13.93 6.19
C SER A 10 -7.32 -14.84 5.08
N HIS A 11 -6.14 -14.52 4.54
CA HIS A 11 -5.39 -15.43 3.65
C HIS A 11 -4.78 -16.58 4.44
N THR A 12 -4.85 -17.81 3.91
CA THR A 12 -4.31 -19.00 4.59
C THR A 12 -2.80 -19.11 4.41
N ILE A 13 -2.07 -19.31 5.51
CA ILE A 13 -0.64 -19.63 5.51
C ILE A 13 -0.46 -21.13 5.26
N LEU A 14 0.30 -21.49 4.23
CA LEU A 14 0.31 -22.86 3.69
C LEU A 14 0.83 -23.92 4.67
N TYR A 15 1.92 -23.66 5.39
CA TYR A 15 2.59 -24.71 6.17
C TYR A 15 2.24 -24.69 7.67
N THR A 16 1.79 -23.56 8.19
CA THR A 16 1.43 -23.41 9.61
C THR A 16 -0.09 -23.49 9.85
N GLY A 17 -0.91 -23.34 8.81
CA GLY A 17 -2.37 -23.37 8.90
C GLY A 17 -2.99 -22.12 9.56
N GLY A 18 -2.19 -21.11 9.89
CA GLY A 18 -2.67 -19.82 10.36
C GLY A 18 -3.24 -18.95 9.25
N THR A 19 -3.65 -17.72 9.58
CA THR A 19 -4.10 -16.74 8.59
C THR A 19 -3.40 -15.40 8.77
N TYR A 20 -3.34 -14.62 7.69
CA TYR A 20 -2.85 -13.25 7.70
C TYR A 20 -3.77 -12.34 6.88
N SER A 21 -3.72 -11.03 7.15
CA SER A 21 -4.52 -10.03 6.46
C SER A 21 -3.64 -9.11 5.61
N ASN A 22 -4.09 -8.75 4.41
CA ASN A 22 -3.49 -7.69 3.61
C ASN A 22 -4.44 -6.50 3.37
N THR A 23 -5.53 -6.41 4.12
CA THR A 23 -6.52 -5.33 4.07
C THR A 23 -6.95 -4.93 5.49
N PRO A 24 -7.30 -3.65 5.74
CA PRO A 24 -7.90 -3.29 7.03
C PRO A 24 -9.26 -3.99 7.21
N SER A 25 -9.64 -4.23 8.47
CA SER A 25 -10.95 -4.80 8.85
C SER A 25 -12.10 -3.85 8.53
N VAL A 26 -11.83 -2.54 8.55
CA VAL A 26 -12.74 -1.48 8.10
C VAL A 26 -12.01 -0.69 7.03
N GLN A 27 -12.59 -0.61 5.83
CA GLN A 27 -12.03 0.16 4.73
C GLN A 27 -11.94 1.63 5.11
N ALA A 28 -10.83 2.26 4.76
CA ALA A 28 -10.56 3.64 5.12
C ALA A 28 -9.78 4.35 4.02
N ASP A 29 -10.08 5.64 3.87
CA ASP A 29 -9.46 6.49 2.86
C ASP A 29 -7.97 6.69 3.13
N LEU A 30 -7.27 7.16 2.09
CA LEU A 30 -5.86 7.49 2.20
C LEU A 30 -5.65 8.63 3.20
N GLY A 31 -4.87 8.36 4.24
CA GLY A 31 -4.56 9.30 5.30
C GLY A 31 -3.32 8.86 6.08
N ILE A 32 -2.88 9.68 7.02
CA ILE A 32 -1.63 9.41 7.74
C ILE A 32 -1.71 8.16 8.62
N THR A 33 -2.80 8.02 9.38
CA THR A 33 -3.00 6.88 10.29
C THR A 33 -3.24 5.58 9.51
N THR A 34 -4.00 5.66 8.42
CA THR A 34 -4.30 4.50 7.57
C THR A 34 -3.06 4.02 6.83
N LEU A 35 -2.23 4.94 6.32
CA LEU A 35 -0.98 4.61 5.67
C LEU A 35 0.05 4.01 6.64
N GLN A 36 0.18 4.57 7.85
CA GLN A 36 1.05 4.01 8.90
C GLN A 36 0.63 2.59 9.30
N ALA A 37 -0.67 2.38 9.48
CA ALA A 37 -1.21 1.05 9.79
C ALA A 37 -0.94 0.05 8.65
N ALA A 38 -1.07 0.47 7.39
CA ALA A 38 -0.79 -0.38 6.24
C ALA A 38 0.70 -0.74 6.12
N ILE A 39 1.61 0.21 6.30
CA ILE A 39 3.07 -0.05 6.33
C ILE A 39 3.41 -1.05 7.45
N THR A 40 2.89 -0.82 8.65
CA THR A 40 3.09 -1.73 9.79
C THR A 40 2.56 -3.14 9.49
N ASN A 41 1.43 -3.25 8.78
CA ASN A 41 0.87 -4.55 8.42
C ASN A 41 1.75 -5.29 7.40
N ILE A 42 2.33 -4.58 6.43
CA ILE A 42 3.26 -5.13 5.45
C ILE A 42 4.50 -5.71 6.16
N GLU A 43 5.08 -4.97 7.11
CA GLU A 43 6.26 -5.42 7.85
C GLU A 43 6.00 -6.63 8.76
N LYS A 44 4.75 -6.83 9.16
CA LYS A 44 4.31 -7.96 10.00
C LYS A 44 3.78 -9.15 9.19
N THR A 45 3.77 -9.03 7.86
CA THR A 45 3.21 -10.08 7.00
C THR A 45 4.12 -11.32 7.05
N PRO A 46 3.58 -12.51 7.39
CA PRO A 46 4.35 -13.74 7.36
C PRO A 46 4.50 -14.26 5.92
N ASP A 47 5.60 -14.95 5.66
CA ASP A 47 5.78 -15.82 4.51
C ASP A 47 4.95 -17.12 4.68
N SER A 48 4.93 -17.95 3.66
CA SER A 48 4.27 -19.24 3.58
C SER A 48 4.65 -20.22 4.71
N ASP A 49 5.85 -20.08 5.28
CA ASP A 49 6.36 -20.84 6.43
C ASP A 49 5.98 -20.23 7.80
N GLY A 50 5.30 -19.08 7.83
CA GLY A 50 4.92 -18.40 9.06
C GLY A 50 6.03 -17.54 9.70
N VAL A 51 7.18 -17.41 9.06
CA VAL A 51 8.25 -16.48 9.44
C VAL A 51 7.97 -15.10 8.81
N LEU A 52 8.38 -14.01 9.45
CA LEU A 52 8.20 -12.67 8.88
C LEU A 52 8.88 -12.54 7.52
N ALA A 53 8.12 -12.10 6.53
CA ALA A 53 8.64 -11.83 5.19
C ALA A 53 9.37 -10.49 5.18
N VAL A 54 10.53 -10.43 4.50
CA VAL A 54 11.31 -9.19 4.36
C VAL A 54 10.68 -8.32 3.25
N LEU A 55 9.50 -7.76 3.52
CA LEU A 55 8.77 -6.90 2.59
C LEU A 55 9.08 -5.43 2.89
N LYS A 56 9.66 -4.71 1.91
CA LYS A 56 9.82 -3.24 1.98
C LYS A 56 8.77 -2.55 1.09
N PRO A 57 7.88 -1.70 1.63
CA PRO A 57 6.96 -0.91 0.81
C PRO A 57 7.75 0.07 -0.08
N GLN A 58 7.35 0.25 -1.33
CA GLN A 58 8.10 1.08 -2.29
C GLN A 58 7.23 2.08 -3.06
N TYR A 59 6.06 1.64 -3.50
CA TYR A 59 5.15 2.49 -4.30
C TYR A 59 3.74 2.51 -3.73
N LEU A 60 3.20 3.70 -3.51
CA LEU A 60 1.80 4.00 -3.27
C LEU A 60 1.10 4.22 -4.62
N ILE A 61 0.22 3.32 -5.00
CA ILE A 61 -0.59 3.40 -6.22
C ILE A 61 -1.89 4.14 -5.88
N ILE A 62 -2.18 5.23 -6.57
CA ILE A 62 -3.30 6.12 -6.27
C ILE A 62 -4.08 6.51 -7.53
N THR A 63 -5.31 6.97 -7.30
CA THR A 63 -6.15 7.66 -8.26
C THR A 63 -5.68 9.12 -8.47
N PRO A 64 -6.13 9.79 -9.54
CA PRO A 64 -5.84 11.22 -9.75
C PRO A 64 -6.40 12.12 -8.63
N ASP A 65 -7.55 11.77 -8.04
CA ASP A 65 -8.18 12.50 -6.95
C ASP A 65 -7.32 12.52 -5.68
N ASN A 66 -6.66 11.40 -5.37
CA ASN A 66 -5.78 11.25 -4.20
C ASN A 66 -4.38 11.86 -4.39
N LYS A 67 -4.06 12.45 -5.55
CA LYS A 67 -2.73 12.96 -5.88
C LYS A 67 -2.22 14.04 -4.92
N PHE A 68 -3.11 14.92 -4.46
CA PHE A 68 -2.73 16.01 -3.56
C PHE A 68 -2.51 15.50 -2.13
N ILE A 69 -3.40 14.65 -1.64
CA ILE A 69 -3.27 13.97 -0.34
C ILE A 69 -1.96 13.18 -0.28
N ALA A 70 -1.67 12.36 -1.30
CA ALA A 70 -0.42 11.59 -1.35
C ALA A 70 0.83 12.48 -1.36
N ARG A 71 0.77 13.65 -2.01
CA ARG A 71 1.89 14.60 -2.00
C ARG A 71 2.11 15.19 -0.62
N GLU A 72 1.03 15.58 0.07
CA GLU A 72 1.10 16.13 1.42
C GLU A 72 1.63 15.08 2.41
N LEU A 73 1.12 13.85 2.33
CA LEU A 73 1.57 12.74 3.19
C LEU A 73 3.05 12.39 3.01
N LEU A 74 3.56 12.38 1.77
CA LEU A 74 4.90 11.85 1.46
C LEU A 74 5.99 12.92 1.30
N ARG A 75 5.63 14.20 1.20
CA ARG A 75 6.61 15.29 0.99
C ARG A 75 6.55 16.42 2.01
N SER A 76 5.54 16.45 2.87
CA SER A 76 5.49 17.44 3.95
C SER A 76 6.53 17.12 5.02
N GLU A 77 7.26 18.16 5.46
CA GLU A 77 8.22 18.08 6.56
C GLU A 77 7.52 17.84 7.90
N TYR A 78 6.40 18.54 8.13
CA TYR A 78 5.56 18.38 9.31
C TYR A 78 4.35 17.51 9.02
N LYS A 79 3.80 16.92 10.07
CA LYS A 79 2.60 16.11 10.01
C LYS A 79 1.45 16.93 9.40
N PRO A 80 0.85 16.49 8.29
CA PRO A 80 -0.23 17.24 7.67
C PRO A 80 -1.48 17.24 8.56
N TYR A 81 -2.26 18.32 8.48
CA TYR A 81 -3.53 18.52 9.18
C TYR A 81 -3.47 18.56 10.72
N THR A 82 -2.28 18.75 11.31
CA THR A 82 -2.13 19.06 12.73
C THR A 82 -1.63 20.50 12.91
N SER A 83 -2.01 21.13 14.02
CA SER A 83 -1.51 22.47 14.39
C SER A 83 -0.15 22.42 15.09
N GLY A 84 0.35 21.22 15.37
CA GLY A 84 1.66 21.01 15.98
C GLY A 84 2.76 20.88 14.94
N ASN A 85 4.00 21.12 15.38
CA ASN A 85 5.20 20.91 14.57
C ASN A 85 5.71 19.46 14.71
N GLU A 86 4.81 18.48 14.73
CA GLU A 86 5.22 17.09 14.80
C GLU A 86 5.91 16.67 13.49
N ILE A 87 7.01 15.92 13.61
CA ILE A 87 7.75 15.41 12.46
C ILE A 87 6.88 14.40 11.70
N ASN A 88 6.91 14.47 10.37
CA ASN A 88 6.26 13.47 9.53
C ASN A 88 7.07 12.17 9.47
N ALA A 89 6.66 11.18 10.26
CA ALA A 89 7.31 9.86 10.30
C ALA A 89 7.30 9.11 8.95
N LEU A 90 6.41 9.46 8.01
CA LEU A 90 6.35 8.82 6.69
C LEU A 90 7.47 9.26 5.74
N LEU A 91 8.20 10.33 6.07
CA LEU A 91 9.27 10.85 5.22
C LEU A 91 10.43 9.86 5.10
N ASP A 92 10.76 9.18 6.21
CA ASP A 92 11.88 8.24 6.32
C ASP A 92 11.59 6.87 5.68
N GLU A 93 10.31 6.58 5.37
CA GLU A 93 9.88 5.35 4.70
C GLU A 93 10.25 5.33 3.20
N GLU A 94 10.71 6.46 2.64
CA GLU A 94 11.12 6.62 1.24
C GLU A 94 10.05 6.19 0.20
N LEU A 95 8.77 6.20 0.58
CA LEU A 95 7.68 5.75 -0.26
C LEU A 95 7.47 6.71 -1.44
N LYS A 96 7.42 6.16 -2.66
CA LYS A 96 7.07 6.92 -3.88
C LYS A 96 5.60 6.73 -4.21
N TYR A 97 4.97 7.64 -4.93
CA TYR A 97 3.61 7.42 -5.42
C TYR A 97 3.55 7.35 -6.95
N LEU A 98 2.63 6.51 -7.45
CA LEU A 98 2.29 6.36 -8.86
C LEU A 98 0.81 6.66 -9.05
N VAL A 99 0.50 7.61 -9.94
CA VAL A 99 -0.88 7.97 -10.28
C VAL A 99 -1.33 7.11 -11.46
N THR A 100 -2.42 6.39 -11.31
CA THR A 100 -3.06 5.60 -12.37
C THR A 100 -4.46 6.12 -12.66
N HIS A 101 -4.81 6.23 -13.94
CA HIS A 101 -6.14 6.64 -14.40
C HIS A 101 -7.06 5.44 -14.67
N PHE A 102 -6.57 4.23 -14.39
CA PHE A 102 -7.27 2.98 -14.67
C PHE A 102 -7.99 2.40 -13.45
N LEU A 103 -7.87 3.04 -12.28
CA LEU A 103 -8.69 2.73 -11.13
C LEU A 103 -10.07 3.37 -11.33
N SER A 104 -11.12 2.54 -11.28
CA SER A 104 -12.51 2.99 -11.44
C SER A 104 -13.08 3.62 -10.18
N ASP A 105 -12.55 3.21 -9.02
CA ASP A 105 -12.93 3.76 -7.73
C ASP A 105 -12.07 4.98 -7.41
N LYS A 106 -12.67 6.04 -6.86
CA LYS A 106 -12.06 7.37 -6.69
C LYS A 106 -11.15 7.45 -5.47
N ASP A 107 -11.50 6.76 -4.41
CA ASP A 107 -10.75 6.74 -3.16
C ASP A 107 -9.73 5.57 -3.10
N ALA A 108 -9.78 4.64 -4.05
CA ALA A 108 -8.90 3.47 -4.06
C ALA A 108 -7.40 3.82 -4.05
N TRP A 109 -6.68 3.09 -3.20
CA TRP A 109 -5.24 3.19 -3.06
C TRP A 109 -4.65 1.82 -2.68
N PHE A 110 -3.42 1.58 -3.11
CA PHE A 110 -2.71 0.31 -2.85
C PHE A 110 -1.24 0.57 -2.58
N ILE A 111 -0.61 -0.30 -1.79
CA ILE A 111 0.85 -0.29 -1.61
C ILE A 111 1.45 -1.48 -2.33
N ARG A 112 2.52 -1.22 -3.07
CA ARG A 112 3.34 -2.22 -3.73
C ARG A 112 4.71 -2.26 -3.07
N CYS A 113 5.10 -3.46 -2.61
CA CYS A 113 6.43 -3.71 -2.09
C CYS A 113 7.50 -3.61 -3.20
N LYS A 114 8.77 -3.62 -2.82
CA LYS A 114 9.89 -3.62 -3.76
C LYS A 114 10.01 -4.97 -4.48
N ASP A 115 10.02 -6.04 -3.70
CA ASP A 115 10.19 -7.41 -4.17
C ASP A 115 8.80 -8.05 -4.22
N HIS A 116 8.35 -8.39 -5.43
CA HIS A 116 7.03 -8.97 -5.66
C HIS A 116 6.97 -9.73 -6.99
N ASP A 117 6.01 -10.65 -7.10
CA ASP A 117 5.75 -11.40 -8.34
C ASP A 117 4.63 -10.80 -9.20
N LEU A 118 4.19 -9.57 -8.90
CA LEU A 118 3.16 -8.88 -9.68
C LEU A 118 3.66 -8.59 -11.11
N ASN A 119 3.02 -9.23 -12.08
CA ASN A 119 3.29 -9.07 -13.50
C ASN A 119 2.35 -8.03 -14.13
N PHE A 120 2.91 -7.03 -14.81
CA PHE A 120 2.14 -6.02 -15.53
C PHE A 120 2.08 -6.33 -17.02
N PHE A 121 0.87 -6.54 -17.54
CA PHE A 121 0.64 -6.85 -18.95
C PHE A 121 0.11 -5.63 -19.71
N TRP A 122 0.77 -5.27 -20.79
CA TRP A 122 0.27 -4.27 -21.74
C TRP A 122 -0.60 -4.94 -22.79
N ARG A 123 -1.87 -4.54 -22.91
CA ARG A 123 -2.67 -4.91 -24.10
C ARG A 123 -2.08 -4.25 -25.36
N ARG A 124 -1.69 -2.98 -25.25
CA ARG A 124 -0.91 -2.22 -26.23
C ARG A 124 0.02 -1.29 -25.47
N LYS A 125 1.30 -1.26 -25.84
CA LYS A 125 2.27 -0.35 -25.20
C LYS A 125 1.96 1.11 -25.59
N PRO A 126 2.07 2.07 -24.67
CA PRO A 126 1.94 3.49 -25.00
C PRO A 126 3.01 3.87 -26.02
N ARG A 127 2.61 4.59 -27.08
CA ARG A 127 3.56 5.33 -27.92
C ARG A 127 3.54 6.76 -27.43
N PHE A 128 4.73 7.28 -27.15
CA PHE A 128 4.91 8.70 -26.92
C PHE A 128 5.38 9.25 -28.26
N ASP A 129 4.44 9.86 -28.99
CA ASP A 129 4.74 10.63 -30.19
C ASP A 129 5.24 12.03 -29.80
#